data_AF-A0A2P7YRQ9-F1
#
_entry.id   AF-A0A2P7YRQ9-F1
#
_cell.length_a   1.000
_cell.length_b   1.000
_cell.length_c   1.000
_cell.angle_alpha   90.00
_cell.angle_beta   90.00
_cell.angle_gamma   90.00
#
_symmetry.space_group_name_H-M   'P 1'
#
loop_
_entity.id
_entity.type
_entity.pdbx_description
1 polymer ?
#
loop_
_entity_poly.entity_id
_entity_poly.type
_entity_poly.pdbx_seq_one_letter_code
_entity_poly.pdbx_strand_id
1 'polypeptide(L)'
;MADLADALTKLADNEQAMGDAEKDVEIFRIQRMQSIYKKRADITKTIPQFWYIVLAQNDDFGEYIRPEDLKYLETITDIYVDHPIADAKHYRDFTITFSFGEGSVPKQDVTKKFTTVDEDGEAKIYSEPAEVQWPEEFKNISPALIRKNKESENYTSDEKKRYRQGMKSLFAWFEWTGKKPSKEFRSGEDLARLIVDDLVPNAVHYYSEAMNNDGESEVDDSSEGEELDLSDDEPEKKKQKKE
;
A
#
# COMPACT_ATOMS: atom_id res chain seq x y z
N MET A 1 -47.80 -8.28 -0.43
CA MET A 1 -47.01 -9.20 0.41
C MET A 1 -46.36 -10.28 -0.45
N ALA A 2 -47.10 -11.07 -1.25
CA ALA A 2 -46.54 -12.06 -2.17
C ALA A 2 -45.61 -11.44 -3.23
N ASP A 3 -46.02 -10.33 -3.86
CA ASP A 3 -45.23 -9.67 -4.92
C ASP A 3 -43.90 -9.06 -4.41
N LEU A 4 -43.88 -8.61 -3.16
CA LEU A 4 -42.66 -8.07 -2.53
C LEU A 4 -41.68 -9.20 -2.21
N ALA A 5 -42.16 -10.33 -1.69
CA ALA A 5 -41.30 -11.48 -1.39
C ALA A 5 -40.66 -12.05 -2.66
N ASP A 6 -41.42 -12.14 -3.76
CA ASP A 6 -40.93 -12.56 -5.07
C ASP A 6 -39.86 -11.58 -5.63
N ALA A 7 -40.12 -10.28 -5.55
CA ALA A 7 -39.15 -9.26 -5.97
C ALA A 7 -37.84 -9.33 -5.16
N LEU A 8 -37.93 -9.48 -3.84
CA LEU A 8 -36.74 -9.59 -2.98
C LEU A 8 -35.93 -10.86 -3.27
N THR A 9 -36.59 -11.96 -3.65
CA THR A 9 -35.92 -13.20 -4.03
C THR A 9 -35.15 -13.01 -5.34
N LYS A 10 -35.78 -12.39 -6.34
CA LYS A 10 -35.12 -12.07 -7.62
C LYS A 10 -33.94 -11.12 -7.48
N LEU A 11 -34.05 -10.15 -6.57
CA LEU A 11 -32.94 -9.26 -6.24
C LEU A 11 -31.80 -10.01 -5.58
N ALA A 12 -32.08 -10.91 -4.63
CA ALA A 12 -31.04 -11.74 -4.02
C ALA A 12 -30.30 -12.62 -5.04
N ASP A 13 -31.03 -13.26 -5.97
CA ASP A 13 -30.42 -14.03 -7.06
C ASP A 13 -29.56 -13.15 -7.99
N ASN A 14 -29.99 -11.91 -8.24
CA ASN A 14 -29.24 -10.96 -9.06
C ASN A 14 -27.95 -10.49 -8.38
N GLU A 15 -28.01 -10.15 -7.09
CA GLU A 15 -26.83 -9.81 -6.27
C GLU A 15 -25.82 -10.96 -6.25
N GLN A 16 -26.28 -12.20 -6.13
CA GLN A 16 -25.40 -13.36 -6.20
C GLN A 16 -24.70 -13.49 -7.55
N ALA A 17 -25.43 -13.28 -8.66
CA ALA A 17 -24.86 -13.31 -9.99
C ALA A 17 -23.84 -12.18 -10.22
N MET A 18 -24.06 -11.00 -9.64
CA MET A 18 -23.09 -9.90 -9.66
C MET A 18 -21.81 -10.26 -8.90
N GLY A 19 -21.93 -10.83 -7.69
CA GLY A 19 -20.78 -11.26 -6.90
C GLY A 19 -19.96 -12.37 -7.58
N ASP A 20 -20.61 -13.32 -8.26
CA ASP A 20 -19.92 -14.34 -9.05
C ASP A 20 -19.16 -13.72 -10.23
N ALA A 21 -19.76 -12.75 -10.93
CA ALA A 21 -19.11 -12.06 -12.04
C ALA A 21 -17.92 -11.19 -11.60
N GLU A 22 -18.04 -10.46 -10.49
CA GLU A 22 -16.95 -9.67 -9.91
C GLU A 22 -15.77 -10.55 -9.52
N LYS A 23 -16.05 -11.69 -8.89
CA LYS A 23 -15.04 -12.69 -8.56
C LYS A 23 -14.30 -13.20 -9.79
N ASP A 24 -15.02 -13.54 -10.87
CA ASP A 24 -14.40 -14.03 -12.10
C ASP A 24 -13.49 -12.97 -12.74
N VAL A 25 -13.93 -11.72 -12.74
CA VAL A 25 -13.14 -10.57 -13.22
C VAL A 25 -11.88 -10.38 -12.37
N GLU A 26 -11.99 -10.47 -11.05
CA GLU A 26 -10.86 -10.30 -10.14
C GLU A 26 -9.82 -11.42 -10.33
N ILE A 27 -10.26 -12.68 -10.41
CA ILE A 27 -9.38 -13.82 -10.69
C ILE A 27 -8.66 -13.62 -12.03
N PHE A 28 -9.39 -13.21 -13.07
CA PHE A 28 -8.81 -12.94 -14.38
C PHE A 28 -7.77 -11.81 -14.30
N ARG A 29 -8.11 -10.70 -13.63
CA ARG A 29 -7.20 -9.56 -13.41
C ARG A 29 -5.90 -10.03 -12.75
N ILE A 30 -5.99 -10.77 -11.64
CA ILE A 30 -4.84 -11.29 -10.91
C ILE A 30 -3.97 -12.16 -11.83
N GLN A 31 -4.55 -13.12 -12.55
CA GLN A 31 -3.82 -14.01 -13.46
C GLN A 31 -3.02 -13.25 -14.53
N ARG A 32 -3.59 -12.15 -15.05
CA ARG A 32 -2.95 -11.31 -16.06
C ARG A 32 -1.85 -10.44 -15.45
N MET A 33 -2.13 -9.83 -14.30
CA MET A 33 -1.27 -8.81 -13.68
C MET A 33 -0.06 -9.41 -12.95
N GLN A 34 -0.17 -10.60 -12.36
CA GLN A 34 0.90 -11.19 -11.54
C GLN A 34 2.24 -11.28 -12.27
N SER A 35 2.22 -11.78 -13.51
CA SER A 35 3.44 -11.89 -14.33
C SER A 35 4.01 -10.54 -14.77
N ILE A 36 3.15 -9.51 -14.89
CA ILE A 36 3.54 -8.15 -15.23
C ILE A 36 4.19 -7.49 -14.02
N TYR A 37 3.60 -7.63 -12.82
CA TYR A 37 4.19 -7.15 -11.57
C TYR A 37 5.53 -7.80 -11.27
N LYS A 38 5.68 -9.11 -11.54
CA LYS A 38 6.98 -9.78 -11.42
C LYS A 38 8.05 -9.14 -12.31
N LYS A 39 7.74 -8.91 -13.59
CA LYS A 39 8.67 -8.23 -14.52
C LYS A 39 8.98 -6.80 -14.06
N ARG A 40 7.98 -6.08 -13.54
CA ARG A 40 8.19 -4.73 -12.99
C ARG A 40 9.14 -4.77 -11.79
N ALA A 41 8.95 -5.73 -10.87
CA ALA A 41 9.81 -5.91 -9.70
C ALA A 41 11.27 -6.21 -10.11
N ASP A 42 11.48 -7.05 -11.14
CA ASP A 42 12.81 -7.33 -11.68
C ASP A 42 13.50 -6.05 -12.19
N ILE A 43 12.74 -5.10 -12.75
CA ILE A 43 13.26 -3.80 -13.23
C ILE A 43 13.50 -2.85 -12.06
N THR A 44 12.53 -2.66 -11.16
CA THR A 44 12.63 -1.68 -10.06
C THR A 44 13.75 -2.02 -9.07
N LYS A 45 14.09 -3.30 -8.92
CA LYS A 45 15.28 -3.75 -8.15
C LYS A 45 16.60 -3.20 -8.66
N THR A 46 16.68 -2.81 -9.93
CA THR A 46 17.89 -2.23 -10.53
C THR A 46 18.02 -0.73 -10.28
N ILE A 47 16.96 -0.09 -9.75
CA ILE A 47 16.90 1.35 -9.49
C ILE A 47 17.24 1.58 -8.01
N PRO A 48 18.36 2.26 -7.70
CA PRO A 48 18.73 2.55 -6.31
C PRO A 48 17.65 3.35 -5.60
N GLN A 49 17.39 3.00 -4.33
CA GLN A 49 16.44 3.70 -3.46
C GLN A 49 15.01 3.83 -4.00
N PHE A 50 14.62 3.03 -5.01
CA PHE A 50 13.29 3.10 -5.61
C PHE A 50 12.17 3.07 -4.56
N TRP A 51 12.14 2.04 -3.71
CA TRP A 51 11.09 1.91 -2.70
C TRP A 51 11.19 2.95 -1.59
N TYR A 52 12.39 3.40 -1.22
CA TYR A 52 12.55 4.50 -0.27
C TYR A 52 11.86 5.77 -0.77
N ILE A 53 12.12 6.16 -2.02
CA ILE A 53 11.52 7.33 -2.65
C ILE A 53 10.00 7.17 -2.77
N VAL A 54 9.52 6.00 -3.21
CA VAL A 54 8.08 5.71 -3.31
C VAL A 54 7.37 5.86 -1.97
N LEU A 55 7.93 5.29 -0.91
CA LEU A 55 7.35 5.36 0.43
C LEU A 55 7.39 6.77 1.01
N ALA A 56 8.39 7.58 0.66
CA ALA A 56 8.50 8.97 1.10
C ALA A 56 7.55 9.91 0.35
N GLN A 57 7.25 9.62 -0.91
CA GLN A 57 6.33 10.41 -1.74
C GLN A 57 4.86 10.15 -1.45
N ASN A 58 4.51 8.99 -0.89
CA ASN A 58 3.15 8.70 -0.47
C ASN A 58 2.86 9.34 0.89
N ASP A 59 1.99 10.35 0.90
CA ASP A 59 1.67 11.16 2.09
C ASP A 59 1.10 10.34 3.25
N ASP A 60 0.34 9.28 2.95
CA ASP A 60 -0.34 8.47 3.96
C ASP A 60 0.59 7.49 4.68
N PHE A 61 1.62 6.96 4.01
CA PHE A 61 2.48 5.90 4.57
C PHE A 61 3.14 6.31 5.88
N GLY A 62 3.59 7.57 5.98
CA GLY A 62 4.22 8.12 7.18
C GLY A 62 3.31 8.11 8.42
N GLU A 63 1.99 8.07 8.26
CA GLU A 63 1.03 8.07 9.37
C GLU A 63 0.96 6.74 10.11
N TYR A 64 1.33 5.64 9.44
CA TYR A 64 1.24 4.28 9.99
C TYR A 64 2.46 3.92 10.84
N ILE A 65 3.60 4.56 10.59
CA ILE A 65 4.88 4.21 11.19
C ILE A 65 5.39 5.32 12.10
N ARG A 66 6.49 5.06 12.80
CA ARG A 66 7.14 6.10 13.60
C ARG A 66 8.10 6.93 12.74
N PRO A 67 8.33 8.21 13.07
CA PRO A 67 9.37 9.00 12.41
C PRO A 67 10.76 8.34 12.48
N GLU A 68 11.08 7.65 13.58
CA GLU A 68 12.36 6.94 13.70
C GLU A 68 12.44 5.67 12.83
N ASP A 69 11.33 5.19 12.26
CA ASP A 69 11.33 4.07 11.30
C ASP A 69 11.83 4.51 9.93
N LEU A 70 11.70 5.81 9.57
CA LEU A 70 11.97 6.33 8.23
C LEU A 70 13.39 6.02 7.74
N LYS A 71 14.39 6.08 8.62
CA LYS A 71 15.79 5.76 8.28
C LYS A 71 16.01 4.30 7.88
N TYR A 72 15.13 3.39 8.28
CA TYR A 72 15.26 1.98 7.90
C TYR A 72 14.62 1.70 6.54
N LEU A 73 13.78 2.60 6.02
CA LEU A 73 13.15 2.44 4.71
C LEU A 73 14.19 2.43 3.57
N GLU A 74 15.31 3.13 3.75
CA GLU A 74 16.45 3.11 2.81
C GLU A 74 17.03 1.71 2.60
N THR A 75 16.86 0.80 3.57
CA THR A 75 17.33 -0.59 3.47
C THR A 75 16.35 -1.49 2.72
N ILE A 76 15.14 -1.01 2.41
CA ILE A 76 14.16 -1.78 1.65
C ILE A 76 14.55 -1.77 0.18
N THR A 77 14.94 -2.94 -0.31
CA THR A 77 15.34 -3.16 -1.71
C THR A 77 14.17 -3.58 -2.59
N ASP A 78 13.14 -4.19 -2.01
CA ASP A 78 11.92 -4.55 -2.72
C ASP A 78 10.70 -4.65 -1.78
N ILE A 79 9.53 -4.31 -2.32
CA ILE A 79 8.21 -4.62 -1.76
C ILE A 79 7.43 -5.31 -2.87
N TYR A 80 7.09 -6.58 -2.66
CA TYR A 80 6.39 -7.38 -3.65
C TYR A 80 5.09 -7.94 -3.09
N VAL A 81 4.03 -7.87 -3.90
CA VAL A 81 2.72 -8.45 -3.57
C VAL A 81 2.48 -9.65 -4.47
N ASP A 82 2.20 -10.79 -3.84
CA ASP A 82 1.83 -12.02 -4.55
C ASP A 82 0.42 -12.45 -4.20
N HIS A 83 -0.42 -12.67 -5.22
CA HIS A 83 -1.75 -13.24 -5.04
C HIS A 83 -1.75 -14.74 -5.36
N PRO A 84 -1.65 -15.62 -4.35
CA PRO A 84 -1.75 -17.04 -4.57
C PRO A 84 -3.20 -17.38 -4.94
N ILE A 85 -3.40 -17.84 -6.17
CA ILE A 85 -4.69 -18.39 -6.63
C ILE A 85 -4.83 -19.83 -6.08
N ALA A 86 -4.60 -20.00 -4.77
CA ALA A 86 -4.49 -21.32 -4.13
C ALA A 86 -5.79 -22.14 -4.24
N ASP A 87 -6.92 -21.45 -4.41
CA ASP A 87 -8.18 -21.96 -4.95
C ASP A 87 -9.11 -20.76 -5.27
N ALA A 88 -10.23 -21.00 -5.95
CA ALA A 88 -11.20 -19.95 -6.27
C ALA A 88 -11.91 -19.38 -5.02
N LYS A 89 -11.71 -19.94 -3.82
CA LYS A 89 -12.32 -19.44 -2.58
C LYS A 89 -11.44 -18.38 -1.92
N HIS A 90 -10.12 -18.55 -2.01
CA HIS A 90 -9.09 -17.69 -1.44
C HIS A 90 -8.45 -16.77 -2.48
N TYR A 91 -9.19 -16.40 -3.53
CA TYR A 91 -8.68 -15.58 -4.63
C TYR A 91 -8.26 -14.16 -4.21
N ARG A 92 -8.76 -13.68 -3.06
CA ARG A 92 -8.38 -12.39 -2.45
C ARG A 92 -7.29 -12.51 -1.40
N ASP A 93 -6.77 -13.71 -1.16
CA ASP A 93 -5.61 -13.88 -0.30
C ASP A 93 -4.37 -13.36 -1.04
N PHE A 94 -3.43 -12.81 -0.29
CA PHE A 94 -2.20 -12.27 -0.85
C PHE A 94 -1.05 -12.41 0.15
N THR A 95 0.17 -12.25 -0.34
CA THR A 95 1.35 -12.11 0.50
C THR A 95 2.04 -10.79 0.17
N ILE A 96 2.63 -10.18 1.18
CA ILE A 96 3.50 -9.01 1.03
C ILE A 96 4.89 -9.43 1.48
N THR A 97 5.87 -9.29 0.59
CA THR A 97 7.28 -9.58 0.87
C THR A 97 8.06 -8.27 0.90
N PHE A 98 8.70 -7.99 2.04
CA PHE A 98 9.71 -6.93 2.17
C PHE A 98 11.10 -7.56 2.09
N SER A 99 11.91 -7.09 1.14
CA SER A 99 13.32 -7.48 1.00
C SER A 99 14.23 -6.40 1.56
N PHE A 100 14.92 -6.71 2.65
CA PHE A 100 15.90 -5.82 3.27
C PHE A 100 17.31 -6.14 2.79
N GLY A 101 17.99 -5.12 2.26
CA GLY A 101 19.38 -5.17 1.85
C GLY A 101 20.35 -5.10 3.04
N GLU A 102 21.63 -4.94 2.73
CA GLU A 102 22.66 -4.72 3.76
C GLU A 102 22.55 -3.30 4.31
N GLY A 103 22.56 -3.14 5.64
CA GLY A 103 22.45 -1.82 6.28
C GLY A 103 22.09 -1.89 7.75
N SER A 104 21.33 -0.90 8.22
CA SER A 104 20.87 -0.76 9.62
C SER A 104 19.81 -1.79 10.04
N VAL A 105 19.21 -2.49 9.07
CA VAL A 105 18.33 -3.64 9.28
C VAL A 105 19.09 -4.90 8.85
N PRO A 106 19.02 -6.02 9.59
CA PRO A 106 19.59 -7.27 9.12
C PRO A 106 19.03 -7.67 7.74
N LYS A 107 19.93 -8.07 6.83
CA LYS A 107 19.57 -8.55 5.49
C LYS A 107 18.67 -9.78 5.58
N GLN A 108 17.44 -9.68 5.07
CA GLN A 108 16.43 -10.71 5.17
C GLN A 108 15.27 -10.42 4.21
N ASP A 109 14.55 -11.48 3.81
CA ASP A 109 13.25 -11.35 3.16
C ASP A 109 12.16 -11.73 4.17
N VAL A 110 11.19 -10.85 4.38
CA VAL A 110 10.07 -11.09 5.29
C VAL A 110 8.78 -11.16 4.49
N THR A 111 8.23 -12.36 4.36
CA THR A 111 6.95 -12.60 3.69
C THR A 111 5.85 -12.75 4.71
N LYS A 112 4.84 -11.87 4.63
CA LYS A 112 3.64 -11.90 5.46
C LYS A 112 2.44 -12.32 4.62
N LYS A 113 1.67 -13.30 5.11
CA LYS A 113 0.47 -13.82 4.45
C LYS A 113 -0.79 -13.14 4.99
N PHE A 114 -1.71 -12.81 4.10
CA PHE A 114 -2.98 -12.18 4.40
C PHE A 114 -4.13 -12.98 3.79
N THR A 115 -5.22 -13.07 4.53
CA THR A 115 -6.45 -13.75 4.11
C THR A 115 -7.60 -12.78 4.24
N THR A 116 -8.41 -12.68 3.20
CA THR A 116 -9.56 -11.78 3.14
C THR A 116 -10.85 -12.57 3.38
N VAL A 117 -11.66 -12.14 4.34
CA VAL A 117 -12.90 -12.80 4.74
C VAL A 117 -14.03 -11.78 4.73
N ASP A 118 -15.18 -12.11 4.13
CA ASP A 118 -16.37 -11.29 4.24
C ASP A 118 -17.04 -11.53 5.60
N GLU A 119 -17.11 -10.49 6.42
CA GLU A 119 -17.81 -10.48 7.70
C GLU A 119 -18.78 -9.29 7.72
N ASP A 120 -20.06 -9.54 8.02
CA ASP A 120 -21.09 -8.51 8.12
C ASP A 120 -21.25 -7.64 6.85
N GLY A 121 -20.93 -8.20 5.67
CA GLY A 121 -20.99 -7.50 4.38
C GLY A 121 -19.75 -6.67 4.06
N GLU A 122 -18.73 -6.69 4.93
CA GLU A 122 -17.46 -6.01 4.72
C GLU A 122 -16.33 -7.04 4.54
N ALA A 123 -15.47 -6.81 3.55
CA ALA A 123 -14.26 -7.59 3.39
C ALA A 123 -13.25 -7.18 4.46
N LYS A 124 -12.90 -8.07 5.38
CA LYS A 124 -11.88 -7.85 6.42
C LYS A 124 -10.60 -8.64 6.10
N ILE A 125 -9.47 -8.08 6.49
CA ILE A 125 -8.16 -8.70 6.30
C ILE A 125 -7.65 -9.27 7.63
N TYR A 126 -7.19 -10.51 7.59
CA TYR A 126 -6.48 -11.15 8.69
C TYR A 126 -5.11 -11.62 8.25
N SER A 127 -4.20 -11.83 9.19
CA SER A 127 -2.84 -12.27 8.90
C SER A 127 -2.29 -13.25 9.93
N GLU A 128 -1.20 -13.91 9.57
CA GLU A 128 -0.34 -14.66 10.47
C GLU A 128 0.91 -13.83 10.79
N PRO A 129 1.47 -13.94 12.01
CA PRO A 129 2.74 -13.29 12.33
C PRO A 129 3.85 -13.78 11.39
N ALA A 130 4.62 -12.84 10.85
CA ALA A 130 5.83 -13.11 10.10
C ALA A 130 7.04 -12.81 11.00
N GLU A 131 8.02 -13.71 11.02
CA GLU A 131 9.25 -13.49 11.78
C GLU A 131 10.12 -12.45 11.07
N VAL A 132 10.48 -11.40 11.82
CA VAL A 132 11.35 -10.32 11.35
C VAL A 132 12.44 -10.05 12.37
N GLN A 133 13.67 -9.91 11.89
CA GLN A 133 14.77 -9.44 12.72
C GLN A 133 14.74 -7.92 12.78
N TRP A 134 14.54 -7.40 13.99
CA TRP A 134 14.47 -5.96 14.25
C TRP A 134 15.85 -5.31 14.12
N PRO A 135 15.93 -4.00 13.80
CA PRO A 135 17.16 -3.23 13.90
C PRO A 135 17.78 -3.31 15.30
N GLU A 136 19.11 -3.28 15.40
CA GLU A 136 19.82 -3.35 16.68
C GLU A 136 19.33 -2.29 17.66
N GLU A 137 19.19 -1.04 17.17
CA GLU A 137 18.73 0.10 17.94
C GLU A 137 17.31 -0.06 18.50
N PHE A 138 16.49 -0.93 17.90
CA PHE A 138 15.10 -1.15 18.31
C PHE A 138 14.90 -2.45 19.11
N LYS A 139 15.95 -3.22 19.38
CA LYS A 139 15.81 -4.45 20.19
C LYS A 139 15.22 -4.18 21.58
N ASN A 140 15.54 -3.04 22.20
CA ASN A 140 15.04 -2.69 23.53
C ASN A 140 13.54 -2.36 23.57
N ILE A 141 12.93 -2.03 22.42
CA ILE A 141 11.49 -1.75 22.28
C ILE A 141 10.72 -2.87 21.57
N SER A 142 11.39 -3.90 21.06
CA SER A 142 10.76 -5.05 20.41
C SER A 142 9.71 -5.71 21.33
N PRO A 143 8.42 -5.74 20.95
CA PRO A 143 7.36 -6.38 21.74
C PRO A 143 7.64 -7.86 22.04
N ALA A 144 8.24 -8.59 21.10
CA ALA A 144 8.63 -9.98 21.25
C ALA A 144 9.71 -10.18 22.33
N LEU A 145 10.76 -9.35 22.29
CA LEU A 145 11.84 -9.42 23.28
C LEU A 145 11.38 -8.97 24.67
N ILE A 146 10.52 -7.95 24.75
CA ILE A 146 9.92 -7.51 26.02
C ILE A 146 9.05 -8.61 26.63
N ARG A 147 8.23 -9.31 25.82
CA ARG A 147 7.46 -10.47 26.27
C ARG A 147 8.37 -11.58 26.81
N LYS A 148 9.46 -11.87 26.10
CA LYS A 148 10.40 -12.96 26.43
C LYS A 148 11.23 -12.66 27.68
N ASN A 149 11.67 -11.42 27.86
CA ASN A 149 12.58 -11.03 28.94
C ASN A 149 11.84 -10.57 30.20
N LYS A 150 10.51 -10.69 30.24
CA LYS A 150 9.70 -10.27 31.36
C LYS A 150 10.02 -11.11 32.60
N GLU A 151 10.46 -10.45 33.67
CA GLU A 151 10.90 -11.11 34.90
C GLU A 151 9.74 -11.46 35.85
N SER A 152 8.57 -10.82 35.68
CA SER A 152 7.41 -11.00 36.55
C SER A 152 6.11 -11.19 35.77
N GLU A 153 5.03 -11.58 36.45
CA GLU A 153 3.74 -11.81 35.81
C GLU A 153 3.10 -10.53 35.24
N ASN A 154 3.52 -9.34 35.71
CA ASN A 154 3.02 -8.04 35.24
C ASN A 154 4.14 -7.21 34.63
N TYR A 155 3.83 -6.41 33.60
CA TYR A 155 4.81 -5.48 33.05
C TYR A 155 5.02 -4.30 34.03
N THR A 156 6.28 -3.97 34.25
CA THR A 156 6.71 -2.71 34.87
C THR A 156 6.23 -1.51 34.03
N SER A 157 6.26 -0.31 34.63
CA SER A 157 5.88 0.91 33.91
C SER A 157 6.78 1.17 32.70
N ASP A 158 8.08 0.90 32.84
CA ASP A 158 9.07 1.05 31.77
C ASP A 158 8.84 0.06 30.62
N GLU A 159 8.62 -1.22 30.93
CA GLU A 159 8.30 -2.23 29.91
C GLU A 159 7.01 -1.89 29.17
N LYS A 160 5.97 -1.41 29.87
CA LYS A 160 4.73 -0.94 29.21
C LYS A 160 4.99 0.22 28.26
N LYS A 161 5.86 1.16 28.64
CA LYS A 161 6.24 2.30 27.79
C LYS A 161 6.98 1.82 26.54
N ARG A 162 8.03 1.01 26.71
CA ARG A 162 8.83 0.46 25.59
C ARG A 162 8.00 -0.43 24.67
N TYR A 163 7.12 -1.27 25.24
CA TYR A 163 6.19 -2.10 24.46
C TYR A 163 5.30 -1.24 23.58
N ARG A 164 4.64 -0.23 24.14
CA ARG A 164 3.77 0.69 23.36
C ARG A 164 4.53 1.47 22.30
N GLN A 165 5.79 1.81 22.56
CA GLN A 165 6.66 2.46 21.59
C GLN A 165 7.00 1.51 20.43
N GLY A 166 7.35 0.26 20.72
CA GLY A 166 7.61 -0.76 19.71
C GLY A 166 6.38 -1.14 18.90
N MET A 167 5.19 -1.19 19.51
CA MET A 167 3.93 -1.52 18.83
C MET A 167 3.52 -0.54 17.73
N LYS A 168 4.13 0.65 17.67
CA LYS A 168 3.90 1.64 16.61
C LYS A 168 4.92 1.55 15.47
N SER A 169 5.94 0.72 15.62
CA SER A 169 7.00 0.59 14.61
C SER A 169 6.54 -0.30 13.46
N LEU A 170 6.99 -0.02 12.23
CA LEU A 170 6.79 -0.90 11.07
C LEU A 170 7.12 -2.36 11.38
N PHE A 171 8.17 -2.62 12.17
CA PHE A 171 8.58 -3.98 12.51
C PHE A 171 7.55 -4.74 13.36
N ALA A 172 6.69 -4.05 14.11
CA ALA A 172 5.59 -4.67 14.86
C ALA A 172 4.39 -5.03 13.96
N TRP A 173 4.24 -4.40 12.79
CA TRP A 173 3.21 -4.77 11.82
C TRP A 173 3.41 -6.20 11.30
N PHE A 174 4.65 -6.70 11.24
CA PHE A 174 4.89 -8.11 10.86
C PHE A 174 4.26 -9.11 11.84
N GLU A 175 4.10 -8.76 13.13
CA GLU A 175 3.39 -9.59 14.12
C GLU A 175 1.86 -9.35 14.16
N TRP A 176 1.33 -8.36 13.44
CA TRP A 176 -0.11 -8.05 13.42
C TRP A 176 -0.93 -9.21 12.85
N THR A 177 -2.12 -9.47 13.39
CA THR A 177 -2.98 -10.58 12.93
C THR A 177 -4.40 -10.17 12.60
N GLY A 178 -4.85 -9.00 13.06
CA GLY A 178 -6.23 -8.54 12.96
C GLY A 178 -7.16 -9.17 14.00
N LYS A 179 -6.67 -10.12 14.81
CA LYS A 179 -7.50 -10.90 15.75
C LYS A 179 -7.56 -10.31 17.16
N LYS A 180 -6.71 -9.32 17.47
CA LYS A 180 -6.61 -8.73 18.82
C LYS A 180 -6.72 -7.21 18.78
N PRO A 181 -7.96 -6.67 18.65
CA PRO A 181 -8.19 -5.23 18.64
C PRO A 181 -7.52 -4.54 19.84
N SER A 182 -6.90 -3.38 19.61
CA SER A 182 -6.21 -2.56 20.62
C SER A 182 -4.97 -3.19 21.29
N LYS A 183 -4.59 -4.43 20.97
CA LYS A 183 -3.40 -5.11 21.54
C LYS A 183 -2.30 -5.37 20.51
N GLU A 184 -2.55 -5.02 19.25
CA GLU A 184 -1.65 -5.20 18.11
C GLU A 184 -1.26 -3.84 17.50
N PHE A 185 -0.48 -3.90 16.42
CA PHE A 185 -0.14 -2.73 15.61
C PHE A 185 -1.43 -2.01 15.19
N ARG A 186 -1.44 -0.68 15.31
CA ARG A 186 -2.62 0.13 15.01
C ARG A 186 -2.85 0.11 13.50
N SER A 187 -4.10 -0.03 13.06
CA SER A 187 -4.44 0.10 11.63
C SER A 187 -3.62 -0.84 10.73
N GLY A 188 -3.34 -2.06 11.21
CA GLY A 188 -2.55 -3.02 10.44
C GLY A 188 -3.25 -3.52 9.18
N GLU A 189 -4.59 -3.53 9.17
CA GLU A 189 -5.39 -3.78 7.96
C GLU A 189 -5.25 -2.62 6.98
N ASP A 190 -5.42 -1.38 7.44
CA ASP A 190 -5.31 -0.18 6.60
C ASP A 190 -3.92 -0.08 5.95
N LEU A 191 -2.84 -0.37 6.69
CA LEU A 191 -1.49 -0.42 6.12
C LEU A 191 -1.34 -1.54 5.07
N ALA A 192 -1.96 -2.70 5.27
CA ALA A 192 -1.95 -3.77 4.27
C ALA A 192 -2.70 -3.35 2.99
N ARG A 193 -3.83 -2.65 3.13
CA ARG A 193 -4.57 -2.08 2.00
C ARG A 193 -3.80 -0.99 1.29
N LEU A 194 -3.20 -0.06 2.01
CA LEU A 194 -2.34 0.97 1.43
C LEU A 194 -1.25 0.34 0.56
N ILE A 195 -0.62 -0.74 1.03
CA ILE A 195 0.41 -1.43 0.26
C ILE A 195 -0.15 -2.07 -1.02
N VAL A 196 -1.25 -2.83 -0.91
CA VAL A 196 -1.78 -3.66 -2.02
C VAL A 196 -2.59 -2.85 -3.03
N ASP A 197 -3.41 -1.91 -2.55
CA ASP A 197 -4.39 -1.18 -3.35
C ASP A 197 -3.83 0.13 -3.91
N ASP A 198 -2.78 0.69 -3.29
CA ASP A 198 -2.19 1.98 -3.70
C ASP A 198 -0.68 1.92 -3.97
N LEU A 199 0.17 1.78 -2.95
CA LEU A 199 1.63 1.90 -3.07
C LEU A 199 2.19 0.99 -4.15
N VAL A 200 1.84 -0.30 -4.14
CA VAL A 200 2.38 -1.25 -5.12
C VAL A 200 1.84 -0.95 -6.52
N PRO A 201 0.53 -0.84 -6.78
CA PRO A 201 0.03 -0.44 -8.10
C PRO A 201 0.67 0.85 -8.63
N ASN A 202 0.79 1.87 -7.78
CA ASN A 202 1.19 3.23 -8.17
C ASN A 202 2.68 3.55 -7.93
N ALA A 203 3.51 2.57 -7.55
CA ALA A 203 4.92 2.79 -7.20
C ALA A 203 5.73 3.59 -8.25
N VAL A 204 5.55 3.27 -9.54
CA VAL A 204 6.28 3.97 -10.62
C VAL A 204 5.79 5.42 -10.76
N HIS A 205 4.52 5.68 -10.50
CA HIS A 205 3.95 7.02 -10.54
C HIS A 205 4.55 7.87 -9.40
N TYR A 206 4.47 7.40 -8.16
CA TYR A 206 5.09 8.07 -7.01
C TYR A 206 6.59 8.33 -7.23
N TYR A 207 7.34 7.34 -7.72
CA TYR A 207 8.75 7.54 -8.04
C TYR A 207 8.95 8.64 -9.08
N SER A 208 8.15 8.64 -10.16
CA SER A 208 8.27 9.63 -11.24
C SER A 208 7.92 11.05 -10.77
N GLU A 209 6.88 11.18 -9.94
CA GLU A 209 6.50 12.47 -9.35
C GLU A 209 7.61 13.03 -8.46
N ALA A 210 8.20 12.21 -7.60
CA ALA A 210 9.32 12.62 -6.76
C ALA A 210 10.52 13.11 -7.60
N MET A 211 10.86 12.39 -8.67
CA MET A 211 11.97 12.79 -9.56
C MET A 211 11.67 14.08 -10.34
N ASN A 212 10.41 14.33 -10.71
CA ASN A 212 10.03 15.56 -11.41
C ASN A 212 10.02 16.77 -10.47
N ASN A 213 9.50 16.61 -9.25
CA ASN A 213 9.49 17.69 -8.25
C ASN A 213 10.91 18.10 -7.83
N ASP A 214 11.84 17.14 -7.72
CA ASP A 214 13.24 17.46 -7.46
C ASP A 214 13.91 18.17 -8.67
N GLY A 215 13.48 17.86 -9.89
CA GLY A 215 13.98 18.47 -11.13
C GLY A 215 13.48 19.89 -11.43
N GLU A 216 12.33 20.31 -10.87
CA GLU A 216 11.82 21.69 -11.01
C GLU A 216 12.60 22.72 -10.18
N SER A 217 13.53 22.28 -9.32
CA SER A 217 14.39 23.17 -8.52
C SER A 217 15.63 23.71 -9.26
N GLU A 218 15.89 23.29 -10.51
CA GLU A 218 17.08 23.66 -11.30
C GLU A 218 16.78 24.28 -12.69
N VAL A 219 15.56 24.74 -12.96
CA VAL A 219 15.22 25.47 -14.20
C VAL A 219 14.61 26.84 -13.91
N ASP A 220 15.41 27.69 -13.25
CA ASP A 220 15.31 29.16 -13.37
C ASP A 220 16.52 29.65 -14.20
N ASP A 221 16.42 29.56 -15.52
CA ASP A 221 17.16 30.46 -16.41
C ASP A 221 16.32 30.78 -17.66
N SER A 222 15.52 31.84 -17.51
CA SER A 222 15.24 32.85 -18.53
C SER A 222 14.87 32.38 -19.95
N SER A 223 13.56 32.31 -20.21
CA SER A 223 12.99 32.67 -21.52
C SER A 223 11.51 33.08 -21.38
N GLU A 224 11.22 34.02 -20.49
CA GLU A 224 10.04 34.88 -20.67
C GLU A 224 10.35 35.87 -21.79
N GLY A 225 9.64 35.76 -22.92
CA GLY A 225 9.69 36.78 -23.96
C GLY A 225 9.29 36.26 -25.33
N GLU A 226 7.99 36.17 -25.59
CA GLU A 226 7.35 36.78 -26.76
C GLU A 226 5.83 36.59 -26.67
N GLU A 227 5.13 37.67 -26.29
CA GLU A 227 3.68 37.74 -26.38
C GLU A 227 3.27 37.73 -27.87
N LEU A 228 2.46 36.74 -28.26
CA LEU A 228 1.82 36.69 -29.57
C LEU A 228 0.60 37.61 -29.57
N ASP A 229 0.77 38.81 -30.13
CA ASP A 229 -0.30 39.73 -30.50
C ASP A 229 -1.14 39.13 -31.64
N LEU A 230 -2.33 38.63 -31.29
CA LEU A 230 -3.37 38.25 -32.26
C LEU A 230 -4.41 39.36 -32.32
N SER A 231 -4.16 40.34 -33.18
CA SER A 231 -5.17 41.31 -33.61
C SER A 231 -6.32 40.59 -34.32
N ASP A 232 -7.46 40.59 -33.64
CA ASP A 232 -8.78 40.19 -34.11
C ASP A 232 -9.24 41.15 -35.22
N ASP A 233 -9.51 40.63 -36.43
CA ASP A 233 -10.11 41.42 -37.51
C ASP A 233 -11.34 40.67 -38.06
N GLU A 234 -12.50 41.12 -37.58
CA GLU A 234 -13.84 40.65 -37.98
C GLU A 234 -14.11 40.88 -39.48
N PRO A 235 -14.78 39.95 -40.18
CA PRO A 235 -15.27 40.21 -41.53
C PRO A 235 -16.66 40.90 -41.52
N GLU A 236 -16.70 42.21 -41.77
CA GLU A 236 -17.96 42.92 -42.07
C GLU A 236 -18.36 42.89 -43.57
N LYS A 237 -19.59 42.38 -43.78
CA LYS A 237 -20.65 42.85 -44.70
C LYS A 237 -20.51 42.63 -46.23
N LYS A 238 -21.26 41.61 -46.69
CA LYS A 238 -21.88 41.55 -48.03
C LYS A 238 -22.83 42.74 -48.26
N LYS A 239 -22.55 43.59 -49.24
CA LYS A 239 -23.55 44.45 -49.90
C LYS A 239 -24.06 43.79 -51.18
N GLN A 240 -25.37 43.61 -51.26
CA GLN A 240 -26.09 43.27 -52.48
C GLN A 240 -26.55 44.54 -53.21
N LYS A 241 -26.51 44.43 -54.55
CA LYS A 241 -27.46 44.91 -55.58
C LYS A 241 -27.19 46.19 -56.39
N LYS A 242 -27.27 45.93 -57.71
CA LYS A 242 -27.91 46.65 -58.83
C LYS A 242 -27.19 47.89 -59.37
N GLU A 243 -26.75 47.82 -60.62
CA GLU A 243 -27.57 47.91 -61.85
C GLU A 243 -27.03 46.99 -62.94
#